data_AF-A0A9W8X9N2-F1
#
_entry.id   AF-A0A9W8X9N2-F1
#
_cell.length_a   1.000
_cell.length_b   1.000
_cell.length_c   1.000
_cell.angle_alpha   90.00
_cell.angle_beta   90.00
_cell.angle_gamma   90.00
#
_symmetry.space_group_name_H-M   'P 1'
#
loop_
_entity.id
_entity.type
_entity.pdbx_description
1 polymer ?
#
loop_
_entity_poly.entity_id
_entity_poly.type
_entity_poly.pdbx_seq_one_letter_code
_entity_poly.pdbx_strand_id
1 'polypeptide(L)'
;MAGKLVTVPAGPRESVTKILPYLEGVVARGVVNLSEQQAGTASHLKLIGNVMILMMIEAVAETHVLAEKTGLMNEVMHDAINTLWPGAAGVYSRQMLSGQYYLENPMVPIDMAVKVSSHVLNLAEAHGAELPAYKAVRGQIEAVKKHCGSQGDLLGVYGAGRLQSGLPYKKEKVLKDDGTKMH
;
A
#
# COMPACT_ATOMS: atom_id res chain seq x y z
N MET A 1 6.14 -12.45 21.12
CA MET A 1 5.66 -11.92 19.82
C MET A 1 6.88 -11.52 19.01
N ALA A 2 7.16 -12.20 17.91
CA ALA A 2 8.18 -11.73 16.96
C ALA A 2 7.62 -10.50 16.23
N GLY A 3 8.39 -9.43 16.14
CA GLY A 3 7.92 -8.19 15.54
C GLY A 3 7.65 -8.32 14.04
N LYS A 4 6.70 -7.53 13.55
CA LYS A 4 6.15 -7.66 12.18
C LYS A 4 6.82 -6.74 11.16
N LEU A 5 7.73 -5.86 11.61
CA LEU A 5 8.29 -4.80 10.78
C LEU A 5 9.49 -5.31 9.96
N VAL A 6 9.76 -4.66 8.83
CA VAL A 6 11.09 -4.70 8.20
C VAL A 6 11.81 -3.44 8.63
N THR A 7 12.96 -3.58 9.29
CA THR A 7 13.76 -2.44 9.72
C THR A 7 14.93 -2.22 8.77
N VAL A 8 15.35 -0.96 8.62
CA VAL A 8 16.40 -0.56 7.67
C VAL A 8 17.41 0.32 8.40
N PRO A 9 18.24 -0.24 9.30
CA PRO A 9 19.25 0.54 10.00
C PRO A 9 20.34 1.00 9.03
N ALA A 10 20.73 2.28 9.12
CA ALA A 10 21.79 2.89 8.32
C ALA A 10 22.70 3.75 9.21
N GLY A 11 23.99 3.85 8.86
CA GLY A 11 24.99 4.60 9.62
C GLY A 11 26.22 3.77 9.97
N PRO A 12 27.08 4.26 10.90
CA PRO A 12 28.31 3.57 11.28
C PRO A 12 28.06 2.11 11.69
N ARG A 13 28.86 1.17 11.18
CA ARG A 13 28.70 -0.27 11.45
C ARG A 13 28.68 -0.56 12.94
N GLU A 14 29.52 0.10 13.73
CA GLU A 14 29.55 -0.11 15.18
C GLU A 14 28.18 0.19 15.82
N SER A 15 27.54 1.29 15.42
CA SER A 15 26.22 1.67 15.91
C SER A 15 25.14 0.70 15.43
N VAL A 16 25.16 0.31 14.15
CA VAL A 16 24.19 -0.65 13.60
C VAL A 16 24.33 -2.01 14.28
N THR A 17 25.55 -2.54 14.42
CA THR A 17 25.81 -3.82 15.10
C THR A 17 25.31 -3.81 16.54
N LYS A 18 25.45 -2.70 17.27
CA LYS A 18 24.92 -2.57 18.64
C LYS A 18 23.41 -2.69 18.71
N ILE A 19 22.67 -2.24 17.68
CA ILE A 19 21.20 -2.26 17.69
C ILE A 19 20.60 -3.54 17.09
N LEU A 20 21.32 -4.25 16.22
CA LEU A 20 20.81 -5.46 15.53
C LEU A 20 20.17 -6.50 16.48
N PRO A 21 20.74 -6.83 17.65
CA PRO A 21 20.14 -7.80 18.58
C PRO A 21 18.78 -7.37 19.13
N TYR A 22 18.50 -6.07 19.15
CA TYR A 22 17.21 -5.53 19.57
C TYR A 22 16.21 -5.41 18.40
N LEU A 23 16.68 -5.61 17.17
CA LEU A 23 15.84 -5.59 15.97
C LEU A 23 15.44 -7.01 15.56
N GLU A 24 16.42 -7.86 15.29
CA GLU A 24 16.22 -9.19 14.70
C GLU A 24 15.49 -10.13 15.65
N GLY A 25 14.34 -10.66 15.21
CA GLY A 25 13.54 -11.58 16.03
C GLY A 25 12.80 -10.92 17.20
N VAL A 26 13.07 -9.64 17.48
CA VAL A 26 12.41 -8.86 18.53
C VAL A 26 11.33 -7.96 17.93
N VAL A 27 11.71 -6.88 17.24
CA VAL A 27 10.75 -5.95 16.60
C VAL A 27 10.66 -6.14 15.08
N ALA A 28 11.63 -6.80 14.48
CA ALA A 28 11.73 -6.99 13.04
C ALA A 28 11.57 -8.46 12.64
N ARG A 29 10.76 -8.70 11.60
CA ARG A 29 10.73 -9.97 10.87
C ARG A 29 11.84 -10.08 9.83
N GLY A 30 12.51 -8.97 9.55
CA GLY A 30 13.63 -8.90 8.60
C GLY A 30 14.34 -7.55 8.69
N VAL A 31 15.63 -7.54 8.34
CA VAL A 31 16.49 -6.36 8.41
C VAL A 31 17.15 -6.14 7.05
N VAL A 32 17.02 -4.93 6.51
CA VAL A 32 17.82 -4.45 5.38
C VAL A 32 18.97 -3.66 5.97
N ASN A 33 20.12 -4.30 6.15
CA ASN A 33 21.25 -3.70 6.82
C ASN A 33 22.02 -2.77 5.87
N LEU A 34 21.98 -1.46 6.14
CA LEU A 34 22.70 -0.42 5.40
C LEU A 34 23.87 0.13 6.24
N SER A 35 24.56 -0.73 6.99
CA SER A 35 25.79 -0.36 7.69
C SER A 35 26.79 0.29 6.74
N GLU A 36 27.51 1.30 7.23
CA GLU A 36 28.45 2.15 6.50
C GLU A 36 27.83 3.03 5.40
N GLN A 37 26.52 2.95 5.17
CA GLN A 37 25.83 3.92 4.30
C GLN A 37 25.51 5.19 5.08
N GLN A 38 25.37 6.30 4.34
CA GLN A 38 24.90 7.55 4.93
C GLN A 38 23.52 7.34 5.56
N ALA A 39 23.25 7.98 6.71
CA ALA A 39 21.98 7.81 7.43
C ALA A 39 20.75 8.11 6.55
N GLY A 40 20.85 9.06 5.61
CA GLY A 40 19.78 9.39 4.67
C GLY A 40 19.41 8.29 3.68
N THR A 41 20.26 7.27 3.49
CA THR A 41 20.03 6.17 2.53
C THR A 41 18.81 5.33 2.90
N ALA A 42 18.55 5.12 4.20
CA ALA A 42 17.35 4.41 4.66
C ALA A 42 16.06 5.16 4.32
N SER A 43 16.05 6.48 4.50
CA SER A 43 14.92 7.35 4.12
C SER A 43 14.71 7.36 2.61
N HIS A 44 15.80 7.39 1.84
CA HIS A 44 15.76 7.32 0.38
C HIS A 44 15.19 5.97 -0.10
N LEU A 45 15.66 4.85 0.47
CA LEU A 45 15.12 3.52 0.21
C LEU A 45 13.62 3.47 0.53
N LYS A 46 13.20 4.00 1.68
CA LYS A 46 11.79 4.00 2.08
C LYS A 46 10.92 4.77 1.10
N LEU A 47 11.42 5.91 0.61
CA LEU A 47 10.71 6.72 -0.38
C LEU A 47 10.55 5.98 -1.71
N ILE A 48 11.64 5.43 -2.26
CA ILE A 48 11.57 4.64 -3.51
C ILE A 48 10.72 3.38 -3.32
N GLY A 49 10.82 2.72 -2.17
CA GLY A 49 10.03 1.53 -1.85
C GLY A 49 8.52 1.77 -1.87
N ASN A 50 8.06 3.01 -1.64
CA ASN A 50 6.64 3.35 -1.78
C ASN A 50 6.14 3.22 -3.23
N VAL A 51 7.02 3.26 -4.24
CA VAL A 51 6.65 2.98 -5.65
C VAL A 51 6.02 1.60 -5.76
N MET A 52 6.68 0.57 -5.24
CA MET A 52 6.17 -0.80 -5.28
C MET A 52 4.88 -0.97 -4.47
N ILE A 53 4.79 -0.32 -3.31
CA ILE A 53 3.60 -0.42 -2.44
C ILE A 53 2.37 0.17 -3.14
N LEU A 54 2.47 1.38 -3.70
CA LEU A 54 1.33 2.03 -4.34
C LEU A 54 0.90 1.29 -5.61
N MET A 55 1.84 0.80 -6.42
CA MET A 55 1.51 -0.02 -7.60
C MET A 55 0.83 -1.34 -7.21
N MET A 56 1.26 -1.97 -6.11
CA MET A 56 0.61 -3.19 -5.62
C MET A 56 -0.82 -2.92 -5.14
N ILE A 57 -1.05 -1.82 -4.42
CA ILE A 57 -2.39 -1.42 -3.99
C ILE A 57 -3.28 -1.21 -5.22
N GLU A 58 -2.80 -0.49 -6.23
CA GLU A 58 -3.57 -0.24 -7.45
C GLU A 58 -3.89 -1.54 -8.20
N ALA A 59 -2.90 -2.41 -8.40
CA ALA A 59 -3.13 -3.69 -9.07
C ALA A 59 -4.19 -4.54 -8.35
N VAL A 60 -4.15 -4.58 -7.01
CA VAL A 60 -5.18 -5.26 -6.21
C VAL A 60 -6.55 -4.61 -6.38
N ALA A 61 -6.62 -3.28 -6.36
CA ALA A 61 -7.86 -2.53 -6.55
C ALA A 61 -8.49 -2.81 -7.93
N GLU A 62 -7.74 -2.61 -9.01
CA GLU A 62 -8.20 -2.82 -10.38
C GLU A 62 -8.66 -4.27 -10.60
N THR A 63 -7.90 -5.24 -10.08
CA THR A 63 -8.25 -6.65 -10.21
C THR A 63 -9.57 -6.98 -9.51
N HIS A 64 -9.83 -6.37 -8.34
CA HIS A 64 -11.12 -6.53 -7.65
C HIS A 64 -12.28 -5.86 -8.37
N VAL A 65 -12.06 -4.70 -8.97
CA VAL A 65 -13.09 -4.05 -9.79
C VAL A 65 -13.40 -4.93 -11.00
N LEU A 66 -12.38 -5.43 -11.69
CA LEU A 66 -12.55 -6.30 -12.84
C LEU A 66 -13.27 -7.61 -12.47
N ALA A 67 -12.87 -8.26 -11.38
CA ALA A 67 -13.52 -9.48 -10.89
C ALA A 67 -15.02 -9.30 -10.60
N GLU A 68 -15.43 -8.15 -10.06
CA GLU A 68 -16.85 -7.85 -9.87
C GLU A 68 -17.57 -7.63 -11.20
N LYS A 69 -16.96 -6.88 -12.12
CA LYS A 69 -17.56 -6.57 -13.42
C LYS A 69 -17.71 -7.79 -14.33
N THR A 70 -16.83 -8.77 -14.20
CA THR A 70 -16.88 -10.02 -14.99
C THR A 70 -17.69 -11.14 -14.33
N GLY A 71 -18.13 -10.95 -13.08
CA GLY A 71 -18.86 -11.98 -12.33
C GLY A 71 -17.98 -13.07 -11.71
N LEU A 72 -16.64 -12.90 -11.66
CA LEU A 72 -15.71 -13.85 -11.03
C LEU A 72 -15.88 -13.94 -9.50
N MET A 73 -16.49 -12.92 -8.89
CA MET A 73 -16.59 -12.72 -7.42
C MET A 73 -15.29 -12.23 -6.79
N ASN A 74 -15.40 -11.28 -5.87
CA ASN A 74 -14.24 -10.69 -5.19
C ASN A 74 -13.58 -11.65 -4.21
N GLU A 75 -14.35 -12.56 -3.62
CA GLU A 75 -13.91 -13.56 -2.65
C GLU A 75 -13.02 -14.61 -3.32
N VAL A 76 -13.38 -15.06 -4.52
CA VAL A 76 -12.54 -15.96 -5.32
C VAL A 76 -11.22 -15.28 -5.67
N MET A 77 -11.28 -14.01 -6.08
CA MET A 77 -10.07 -13.23 -6.37
C MET A 77 -9.22 -13.00 -5.11
N HIS A 78 -9.85 -12.77 -3.96
CA HIS A 78 -9.15 -12.65 -2.68
C HIS A 78 -8.41 -13.93 -2.30
N ASP A 79 -9.09 -15.08 -2.43
CA ASP A 79 -8.51 -16.39 -2.18
C ASP A 79 -7.31 -16.63 -3.12
N ALA A 80 -7.45 -16.31 -4.42
CA ALA A 80 -6.36 -16.39 -5.39
C ALA A 80 -5.18 -15.47 -5.06
N ILE A 81 -5.42 -14.22 -4.63
CA ILE A 81 -4.35 -13.30 -4.20
C ILE A 81 -3.57 -13.88 -3.02
N ASN A 82 -4.27 -14.42 -2.01
CA ASN A 82 -3.62 -15.00 -0.84
C ASN A 82 -2.79 -16.25 -1.19
N THR A 83 -3.22 -17.04 -2.18
CA THR A 83 -2.50 -18.23 -2.62
C THR A 83 -1.29 -17.90 -3.50
N LEU A 84 -1.45 -17.02 -4.48
CA LEU A 84 -0.41 -16.73 -5.49
C LEU A 84 0.59 -15.68 -5.04
N TRP A 85 0.14 -14.66 -4.28
CA TRP A 85 0.96 -13.54 -3.81
C TRP A 85 0.76 -13.32 -2.30
N PRO A 86 1.19 -14.28 -1.46
CA PRO A 86 0.99 -14.19 -0.03
C PRO A 86 1.68 -12.95 0.57
N GLY A 87 1.06 -12.38 1.60
CA GLY A 87 1.60 -11.24 2.33
C GLY A 87 0.85 -9.93 2.06
N ALA A 88 1.56 -8.90 1.61
CA ALA A 88 1.03 -7.53 1.57
C ALA A 88 -0.18 -7.38 0.63
N ALA A 89 -0.17 -8.03 -0.53
CA ALA A 89 -1.29 -7.99 -1.48
C ALA A 89 -2.58 -8.54 -0.85
N GLY A 90 -2.50 -9.66 -0.12
CA GLY A 90 -3.61 -10.23 0.62
C GLY A 90 -4.15 -9.32 1.72
N VAL A 91 -3.25 -8.58 2.41
CA VAL A 91 -3.66 -7.56 3.39
C VAL A 91 -4.47 -6.45 2.71
N TYR A 92 -3.97 -5.84 1.64
CA TYR A 92 -4.70 -4.77 0.95
C TYR A 92 -6.03 -5.25 0.39
N SER A 93 -6.05 -6.46 -0.18
CA SER A 93 -7.27 -7.08 -0.66
C SER A 93 -8.30 -7.25 0.47
N ARG A 94 -7.90 -7.73 1.66
CA ARG A 94 -8.81 -7.84 2.80
C ARG A 94 -9.38 -6.48 3.20
N GLN A 95 -8.53 -5.47 3.33
CA GLN A 95 -8.93 -4.13 3.78
C GLN A 95 -9.92 -3.46 2.80
N MET A 96 -9.74 -3.67 1.50
CA MET A 96 -10.70 -3.20 0.49
C MET A 96 -12.06 -3.91 0.64
N LEU A 97 -12.06 -5.23 0.79
CA LEU A 97 -13.28 -6.04 0.83
C LEU A 97 -14.01 -6.04 2.18
N SER A 98 -13.35 -5.63 3.26
CA SER A 98 -13.97 -5.35 4.57
C SER A 98 -14.51 -3.92 4.70
N GLY A 99 -14.33 -3.10 3.64
CA GLY A 99 -14.81 -1.73 3.60
C GLY A 99 -13.98 -0.74 4.41
N GLN A 100 -12.75 -1.09 4.77
CA GLN A 100 -11.87 -0.23 5.57
C GLN A 100 -11.57 1.12 4.87
N TYR A 101 -11.60 1.14 3.54
CA TYR A 101 -11.28 2.32 2.71
C TYR A 101 -12.32 3.45 2.71
N TYR A 102 -13.51 3.23 3.30
CA TYR A 102 -14.57 4.25 3.38
C TYR A 102 -15.04 4.52 4.82
N LEU A 103 -14.25 4.10 5.82
CA LEU A 103 -14.49 4.47 7.21
C LEU A 103 -14.22 5.97 7.42
N GLU A 104 -14.86 6.55 8.44
CA GLU A 104 -14.70 7.98 8.76
C GLU A 104 -13.26 8.34 9.16
N ASN A 105 -12.52 7.39 9.75
CA ASN A 105 -11.14 7.60 10.15
C ASN A 105 -10.20 6.84 9.18
N PRO A 106 -9.55 7.54 8.23
CA PRO A 106 -8.66 6.90 7.26
C PRO A 106 -7.42 6.33 7.96
N MET A 107 -7.04 5.11 7.59
CA MET A 107 -5.81 4.47 8.06
C MET A 107 -4.57 5.11 7.42
N VAL A 108 -4.68 5.49 6.15
CA VAL A 108 -3.66 6.25 5.42
C VAL A 108 -4.34 7.47 4.80
N PRO A 109 -4.27 8.65 5.45
CA PRO A 109 -4.91 9.87 4.96
C PRO A 109 -4.49 10.20 3.52
N ILE A 110 -5.45 10.51 2.66
CA ILE A 110 -5.20 10.74 1.24
C ILE A 110 -4.24 11.91 0.99
N ASP A 111 -4.24 12.93 1.85
CA ASP A 111 -3.31 14.06 1.76
C ASP A 111 -1.86 13.66 1.98
N MET A 112 -1.63 12.67 2.85
CA MET A 112 -0.29 12.08 3.01
C MET A 112 0.11 11.31 1.75
N ALA A 113 -0.80 10.55 1.15
CA ALA A 113 -0.55 9.84 -0.11
C ALA A 113 -0.25 10.80 -1.26
N VAL A 114 -0.98 11.92 -1.37
CA VAL A 114 -0.71 13.00 -2.34
C VAL A 114 0.70 13.53 -2.16
N LYS A 115 1.07 13.91 -0.93
CA LYS A 115 2.40 14.46 -0.64
C LYS A 115 3.53 13.48 -0.98
N VAL A 116 3.39 12.22 -0.56
CA VAL A 116 4.40 11.18 -0.81
C VAL A 116 4.53 10.90 -2.31
N SER A 117 3.41 10.75 -3.01
CA SER A 117 3.43 10.46 -4.46
C SER A 117 4.01 11.61 -5.29
N SER A 118 3.73 12.86 -4.95
CA SER A 118 4.39 14.01 -5.57
C SER A 118 5.89 14.03 -5.30
N HIS A 119 6.32 13.72 -4.07
CA HIS A 119 7.74 13.70 -3.74
C HIS A 119 8.51 12.64 -4.53
N VAL A 120 7.92 11.46 -4.74
CA VAL A 120 8.49 10.39 -5.59
C VAL A 120 8.60 10.84 -7.04
N LEU A 121 7.55 11.45 -7.61
CA LEU A 121 7.58 11.91 -9.01
C LEU A 121 8.61 13.02 -9.22
N ASN A 122 8.69 13.99 -8.32
CA ASN A 122 9.71 15.05 -8.37
C ASN A 122 11.12 14.47 -8.27
N LEU A 123 11.32 13.45 -7.42
CA LEU A 123 12.61 12.76 -7.31
C LEU A 123 12.97 12.05 -8.63
N ALA A 124 12.00 11.36 -9.24
CA ALA A 124 12.20 10.66 -10.50
C ALA A 124 12.56 11.63 -11.63
N GLU A 125 11.82 12.74 -11.76
CA GLU A 125 12.09 13.81 -12.73
C GLU A 125 13.49 14.41 -12.54
N ALA A 126 13.85 14.75 -11.30
CA ALA A 126 15.17 15.32 -10.99
C ALA A 126 16.35 14.38 -11.34
N HIS A 127 16.10 13.07 -11.48
CA HIS A 127 17.11 12.07 -11.81
C HIS A 127 16.90 11.43 -13.20
N GLY A 128 16.02 11.99 -14.04
CA GLY A 128 15.78 11.49 -15.40
C GLY A 128 15.14 10.10 -15.47
N ALA A 129 14.42 9.68 -14.42
CA ALA A 129 13.71 8.41 -14.36
C ALA A 129 12.23 8.60 -14.70
N GLU A 130 11.69 7.72 -15.54
CA GLU A 130 10.27 7.72 -15.91
C GLU A 130 9.50 6.61 -15.17
N LEU A 131 8.38 6.98 -14.54
CA LEU A 131 7.52 6.07 -13.77
C LEU A 131 6.07 6.07 -14.30
N PRO A 132 5.80 5.60 -15.53
CA PRO A 132 4.48 5.71 -16.16
C PRO A 132 3.37 5.00 -15.37
N ALA A 133 3.61 3.78 -14.88
CA ALA A 133 2.64 3.08 -14.04
C ALA A 133 2.33 3.85 -12.75
N TYR A 134 3.36 4.44 -12.12
CA TYR A 134 3.17 5.24 -10.91
C TYR A 134 2.38 6.53 -11.17
N LYS A 135 2.54 7.15 -12.35
CA LYS A 135 1.72 8.30 -12.78
C LYS A 135 0.23 7.91 -12.89
N ALA A 136 -0.08 6.69 -13.33
CA ALA A 136 -1.46 6.19 -13.34
C ALA A 136 -2.02 6.06 -11.91
N VAL A 137 -1.25 5.47 -10.98
CA VAL A 137 -1.64 5.37 -9.56
C VAL A 137 -1.84 6.76 -8.95
N ARG A 138 -0.96 7.72 -9.28
CA ARG A 138 -1.10 9.13 -8.85
C ARG A 138 -2.44 9.72 -9.27
N GLY A 139 -2.88 9.46 -10.50
CA GLY A 139 -4.20 9.89 -10.99
C GLY A 139 -5.35 9.30 -10.17
N GLN A 140 -5.25 8.03 -9.74
CA GLN A 140 -6.26 7.42 -8.88
C GLN A 140 -6.29 8.05 -7.48
N ILE A 141 -5.12 8.33 -6.90
CA ILE A 141 -5.02 9.07 -5.63
C ILE A 141 -5.70 10.45 -5.74
N GLU A 142 -5.56 11.14 -6.86
CA GLU A 142 -6.24 12.40 -7.13
C GLU A 142 -7.75 12.22 -7.28
N ALA A 143 -8.22 11.14 -7.92
CA ALA A 143 -9.63 10.81 -8.03
C ALA A 143 -10.27 10.59 -6.64
N VAL A 144 -9.57 9.90 -5.73
CA VAL A 144 -10.01 9.76 -4.33
C VAL A 144 -10.07 11.11 -3.65
N LYS A 145 -9.01 11.93 -3.75
CA LYS A 145 -8.99 13.27 -3.12
C LYS A 145 -10.13 14.14 -3.62
N LYS A 146 -10.45 14.08 -4.92
CA LYS A 146 -11.57 14.81 -5.52
C LYS A 146 -12.92 14.32 -5.00
N HIS A 147 -13.08 13.01 -4.78
CA HIS A 147 -14.34 12.43 -4.30
C HIS A 147 -14.56 12.62 -2.79
N CYS A 148 -13.54 12.35 -1.97
CA CYS A 148 -13.65 12.28 -0.52
C CYS A 148 -13.10 13.51 0.22
N GLY A 149 -12.45 14.45 -0.46
CA GLY A 149 -11.75 15.55 0.19
C GLY A 149 -10.64 15.04 1.14
N SER A 150 -10.43 15.71 2.28
CA SER A 150 -9.42 15.29 3.28
C SER A 150 -9.77 14.01 4.03
N GLN A 151 -11.02 13.52 3.92
CA GLN A 151 -11.47 12.30 4.59
C GLN A 151 -11.15 11.03 3.80
N GLY A 152 -10.54 11.16 2.62
CA GLY A 152 -10.16 10.00 1.81
C GLY A 152 -9.09 9.15 2.48
N ASP A 153 -9.18 7.84 2.29
CA ASP A 153 -8.12 6.86 2.58
C ASP A 153 -7.40 6.48 1.28
N LEU A 154 -6.10 6.17 1.34
CA LEU A 154 -5.34 5.68 0.19
C LEU A 154 -5.98 4.47 -0.49
N LEU A 155 -6.52 3.51 0.25
CA LEU A 155 -7.21 2.35 -0.32
C LEU A 155 -8.51 2.72 -1.01
N GLY A 156 -8.94 3.98 -0.89
CA GLY A 156 -10.01 4.58 -1.66
C GLY A 156 -9.81 4.51 -3.17
N VAL A 157 -8.59 4.24 -3.66
CA VAL A 157 -8.34 3.99 -5.09
C VAL A 157 -9.20 2.84 -5.61
N TYR A 158 -9.54 1.87 -4.75
CA TYR A 158 -10.54 0.86 -5.07
C TYR A 158 -11.92 1.49 -5.36
N GLY A 159 -12.42 2.35 -4.46
CA GLY A 159 -13.67 3.08 -4.68
C GLY A 159 -13.63 4.01 -5.90
N ALA A 160 -12.49 4.65 -6.19
CA ALA A 160 -12.31 5.46 -7.38
C ALA A 160 -12.41 4.62 -8.67
N GLY A 161 -11.73 3.48 -8.73
CA GLY A 161 -11.83 2.53 -9.84
C GLY A 161 -13.25 1.97 -10.01
N ARG A 162 -13.96 1.72 -8.91
CA ARG A 162 -15.39 1.35 -8.93
C ARG A 162 -16.25 2.42 -9.60
N LEU A 163 -16.12 3.68 -9.19
CA LEU A 163 -16.86 4.80 -9.79
C LEU A 163 -16.60 4.91 -11.29
N GLN A 164 -15.33 4.82 -11.70
CA GLN A 164 -14.93 4.86 -13.11
C GLN A 164 -15.53 3.70 -13.92
N SER A 165 -15.85 2.58 -13.27
CA SER A 165 -16.44 1.38 -13.87
C SER A 165 -17.98 1.32 -13.76
N GLY A 166 -18.61 2.43 -13.35
CA GLY A 166 -20.06 2.53 -13.20
C GLY A 166 -20.62 1.79 -11.98
N LEU A 167 -19.78 1.53 -10.97
CA LEU A 167 -20.18 0.94 -9.69
C LEU A 167 -20.21 2.01 -8.59
N PRO A 168 -20.98 1.84 -7.51
CA PRO A 168 -20.91 2.73 -6.36
C PRO A 168 -19.51 2.74 -5.73
N TYR A 169 -19.09 3.91 -5.23
CA TYR A 169 -17.78 4.06 -4.55
C TYR A 169 -17.64 3.07 -3.40
N LYS A 170 -18.68 2.93 -2.57
CA LYS A 170 -18.72 1.97 -1.47
C LYS A 170 -19.19 0.62 -1.98
N LYS A 171 -18.45 -0.42 -1.66
CA LYS A 171 -18.87 -1.82 -1.81
C LYS A 171 -19.47 -2.30 -0.50
N GLU A 172 -20.51 -3.12 -0.57
CA GLU A 172 -20.95 -3.91 0.58
C GLU A 172 -19.81 -4.83 1.07
N LYS A 173 -19.69 -4.97 2.38
CA LYS A 173 -18.63 -5.79 2.97
C LYS A 173 -18.86 -7.25 2.60
N VAL A 174 -17.85 -7.88 2.03
CA VAL A 174 -17.87 -9.33 1.76
C VAL A 174 -16.92 -10.10 2.68
N LEU A 175 -16.01 -9.39 3.35
CA LEU A 175 -15.15 -9.92 4.40
C LEU A 175 -15.34 -9.16 5.71
N LYS A 176 -15.12 -9.85 6.83
CA LYS A 176 -14.90 -9.25 8.15
C LYS A 176 -13.47 -8.69 8.23
N ASP A 177 -13.19 -7.90 9.27
CA ASP A 177 -11.87 -7.28 9.47
C ASP A 177 -10.74 -8.30 9.69
N ASP A 178 -11.08 -9.50 10.17
CA ASP A 178 -10.14 -10.63 10.31
C ASP A 178 -9.89 -11.40 8.99
N GLY A 179 -10.65 -11.09 7.94
CA GLY A 179 -10.54 -11.71 6.61
C GLY A 179 -11.47 -12.90 6.38
N THR A 180 -12.31 -13.26 7.34
CA THR A 180 -13.34 -14.30 7.14
C THR A 180 -14.52 -13.77 6.33
N LYS A 181 -15.20 -14.64 5.57
CA LYS A 181 -16.33 -14.26 4.70
C LYS A 181 -17.54 -13.81 5.54
N MET A 182 -18.28 -12.83 5.03
CA MET A 182 -19.61 -12.47 5.55
C MET A 182 -20.59 -13.59 5.16
N HIS A 183 -21.39 -14.09 6.12
CA HIS A 183 -22.39 -15.13 5.87
C HIS A 183 -23.65 -14.55 5.22
#